data_AF-A0AAJ6ZXA4-F1
#
_entry.id   AF-A0AAJ6ZXA4-F1
#
_cell.length_a   1.000
_cell.length_b   1.000
_cell.length_c   1.000
_cell.angle_alpha   90.00
_cell.angle_beta   90.00
_cell.angle_gamma   90.00
#
_symmetry.space_group_name_H-M   'P 1'
#
loop_
_entity.id
_entity.type
_entity.pdbx_description
1 polymer ?
#
loop_
_entity_poly.entity_id
_entity_poly.type
_entity_poly.pdbx_seq_one_letter_code
_entity_poly.pdbx_strand_id
1 'polypeptide(L)'
;MLIINVSILVLISTTCATVLPYLNKDENKSDTFNEIPCLSFGGICIPTVECPEGQRSLGGLCPLQQRMNIECCYSLPLSENRCHRRGGLCMDRDATCPEKLLFKEARDCEVNEKCCILVH
;
A
#
# COMPACT_ATOMS: atom_id res chain seq x y z
N MET A 1 5.81 -1.08 33.01
CA MET A 1 5.91 -2.54 32.83
C MET A 1 5.89 -2.83 31.34
N LEU A 2 7.05 -3.05 30.73
CA LEU A 2 7.17 -3.50 29.34
C LEU A 2 7.26 -5.03 29.37
N ILE A 3 6.31 -5.74 28.74
CA ILE A 3 6.36 -7.20 28.62
C ILE A 3 7.18 -7.51 27.38
N ILE A 4 8.42 -7.96 27.56
CA ILE A 4 9.29 -8.42 26.47
C ILE A 4 8.93 -9.88 26.20
N ASN A 5 8.24 -10.18 25.10
CA ASN A 5 7.96 -11.56 24.67
C ASN A 5 9.20 -12.13 23.98
N VAL A 6 9.96 -12.98 24.68
CA VAL A 6 11.12 -13.69 24.12
C VAL A 6 10.65 -15.07 23.66
N SER A 7 10.50 -15.28 22.35
CA SER A 7 10.32 -16.62 21.78
C SER A 7 11.68 -17.27 21.53
N ILE A 8 11.93 -18.42 22.15
CA ILE A 8 13.21 -19.16 22.09
C ILE A 8 13.05 -20.33 21.11
N LEU A 9 13.83 -20.36 20.03
CA LEU A 9 13.96 -21.55 19.18
C LEU A 9 15.15 -22.38 19.67
N VAL A 10 14.88 -23.56 20.25
CA VAL A 10 15.93 -24.48 20.70
C VAL A 10 16.36 -25.35 19.51
N LEU A 11 17.48 -25.03 18.88
CA LEU A 11 18.12 -25.93 17.92
C LEU A 11 18.89 -27.00 18.70
N ILE A 12 18.34 -28.21 18.77
CA ILE A 12 18.99 -29.35 19.42
C ILE A 12 20.10 -29.86 18.49
N SER A 13 21.32 -29.36 18.66
CA SER A 13 22.52 -30.03 18.12
C SER A 13 23.18 -30.82 19.26
N THR A 14 23.57 -32.06 18.99
CA THR A 14 23.98 -33.06 20.00
C THR A 14 25.25 -32.70 20.80
N THR A 15 25.87 -31.54 20.58
CA THR A 15 27.09 -31.12 21.29
C THR A 15 27.09 -29.69 21.82
N CYS A 16 26.08 -28.85 21.58
CA CYS A 16 25.97 -27.56 22.27
C CYS A 16 24.57 -26.95 22.08
N ALA A 17 23.89 -26.62 23.18
CA ALA A 17 22.69 -25.80 23.13
C ALA A 17 23.11 -24.32 23.08
N THR A 18 23.25 -23.76 21.89
CA THR A 18 23.43 -22.31 21.72
C THR A 18 22.07 -21.64 21.72
N VAL A 19 21.74 -20.91 22.79
CA VAL A 19 20.59 -20.00 22.81
C VAL A 19 20.98 -18.77 21.99
N LEU A 20 20.59 -18.74 20.72
CA LEU A 20 20.71 -17.53 19.91
C LEU A 20 19.52 -16.62 20.22
N PRO A 21 19.74 -15.39 20.72
CA PRO A 21 18.68 -14.40 20.76
C PRO A 21 18.33 -14.04 19.32
N TYR A 22 17.17 -14.51 18.84
CA TYR A 22 16.56 -13.91 17.67
C TYR A 22 16.05 -12.53 18.09
N LEU A 23 16.81 -11.49 17.73
CA LEU A 23 16.26 -10.14 17.69
C LEU A 23 15.18 -10.16 16.60
N ASN A 24 13.91 -10.33 17.02
CA ASN A 24 12.79 -9.85 16.23
C ASN A 24 13.02 -8.35 16.09
N LYS A 25 13.59 -7.96 14.95
CA LYS A 25 13.71 -6.57 14.56
C LYS A 25 12.31 -6.11 14.15
N ASP A 26 11.43 -5.93 15.13
CA ASP A 26 10.27 -5.05 15.01
C ASP A 26 10.73 -3.58 15.12
N GLU A 27 11.80 -3.23 14.41
CA GLU A 27 12.24 -1.86 14.15
C GLU A 27 12.03 -1.58 12.66
N ASN A 28 10.77 -1.43 12.27
CA ASN A 28 10.46 -0.53 11.17
C ASN A 28 9.05 0.05 11.36
N LYS A 29 8.77 0.58 12.55
CA LYS A 29 7.81 1.67 12.62
C LYS A 29 8.55 2.89 12.08
N SER A 30 8.64 2.96 10.75
CA SER A 30 9.15 4.12 10.04
C SER A 30 8.46 5.34 10.63
N ASP A 31 9.21 6.35 11.09
CA ASP A 31 8.70 7.66 11.54
C ASP A 31 8.07 8.46 10.38
N THR A 32 7.56 7.75 9.38
CA THR A 32 6.89 8.28 8.21
C THR A 32 5.41 8.48 8.53
N PHE A 33 4.86 9.63 8.13
CA PHE A 33 3.45 9.93 8.24
C PHE A 33 2.85 10.23 6.86
N ASN A 34 1.56 9.97 6.69
CA ASN A 34 0.89 10.25 5.42
C ASN A 34 0.53 11.74 5.32
N GLU A 35 0.90 12.34 4.18
CA GLU A 35 0.60 13.74 3.88
C GLU A 35 -0.64 13.82 2.96
N ILE A 36 -1.45 14.88 3.15
CA ILE A 36 -2.72 15.08 2.43
C ILE A 36 -2.56 15.02 0.89
N PRO A 37 -1.52 15.63 0.28
CA PRO A 37 -1.33 15.53 -1.16
C PRO A 37 -1.17 14.08 -1.63
N CYS A 38 -0.42 13.23 -0.92
CA CYS A 38 -0.27 11.82 -1.27
C CYS A 38 -1.57 11.02 -1.09
N LEU A 39 -2.26 11.22 0.04
CA LEU A 39 -3.53 10.56 0.34
C LEU A 39 -4.62 10.90 -0.69
N SER A 40 -4.64 12.14 -1.17
CA SER A 40 -5.61 12.61 -2.16
C SER A 40 -5.47 11.92 -3.52
N PHE A 41 -4.32 11.31 -3.81
CA PHE A 41 -4.08 10.47 -4.99
C PHE A 41 -4.13 8.97 -4.67
N GLY A 42 -4.57 8.58 -3.47
CA GLY A 42 -4.68 7.19 -3.05
C GLY A 42 -3.33 6.50 -2.81
N GLY A 43 -2.30 7.28 -2.49
CA GLY A 43 -0.99 6.78 -2.11
C GLY A 43 -0.71 6.85 -0.61
N ILE A 44 0.44 6.32 -0.22
CA ILE A 44 1.01 6.42 1.12
C ILE A 44 2.44 6.96 1.05
N CYS A 45 2.86 7.68 2.08
CA CYS A 45 4.25 8.11 2.21
C CYS A 45 5.05 6.94 2.81
N ILE A 46 6.07 6.48 2.09
CA ILE A 46 6.99 5.41 2.52
C ILE A 46 8.41 5.71 2.03
N PRO A 47 9.45 5.06 2.58
CA PRO A 47 10.79 5.13 2.02
C PRO A 47 10.80 4.74 0.53
N THR A 48 11.51 5.50 -0.29
CA THR A 48 11.59 5.30 -1.75
C THR A 48 11.98 3.87 -2.13
N VAL A 49 12.84 3.24 -1.33
CA VAL A 49 13.34 1.87 -1.54
C VAL A 49 12.28 0.79 -1.30
N GLU A 50 11.23 1.10 -0.55
CA GLU A 50 10.12 0.19 -0.27
C GLU A 50 8.99 0.30 -1.31
N CYS A 51 9.04 1.32 -2.18
CA CYS A 51 8.02 1.53 -3.20
C CYS A 51 8.30 0.69 -4.46
N PRO A 52 7.35 -0.13 -4.92
CA PRO A 52 7.51 -0.89 -6.15
C PRO A 52 7.73 -0.01 -7.38
N GLU A 53 8.47 -0.54 -8.36
CA GLU A 53 8.69 0.16 -9.63
C GLU A 53 7.37 0.51 -10.33
N GLY A 54 7.28 1.74 -10.86
CA GLY A 54 6.07 2.24 -11.53
C GLY A 54 4.94 2.69 -10.60
N GLN A 55 5.11 2.57 -9.28
CA GLN A 55 4.15 3.06 -8.28
C GLN A 55 4.61 4.33 -7.56
N ARG A 56 5.84 4.78 -7.82
CA ARG A 56 6.37 6.01 -7.26
C ARG A 56 5.77 7.23 -7.95
N SER A 57 5.38 8.23 -7.16
CA SER A 57 5.04 9.54 -7.69
C SER A 57 6.26 10.21 -8.34
N LEU A 58 6.00 11.18 -9.25
CA LEU A 58 7.04 12.01 -9.85
C LEU A 58 7.70 12.99 -8.84
N GLY A 59 7.27 12.97 -7.58
CA GLY A 59 7.76 13.82 -6.49
C GLY A 59 6.70 14.82 -6.01
N GLY A 60 6.94 15.39 -4.82
CA GLY A 60 6.22 16.55 -4.29
C GLY A 60 4.93 16.23 -3.53
N LEU A 61 4.57 14.95 -3.38
CA LEU A 61 3.35 14.54 -2.68
C LEU A 61 3.56 14.20 -1.18
N CYS A 62 4.80 14.03 -0.74
CA CYS A 62 5.21 13.96 0.67
C CYS A 62 6.23 15.07 1.01
N PRO A 63 5.91 16.36 0.74
CA PRO A 63 6.88 17.45 0.73
C PRO A 63 7.64 17.66 2.04
N LEU A 64 7.02 17.38 3.20
CA LEU A 64 7.68 17.57 4.49
C LEU A 64 8.78 16.52 4.74
N GLN A 65 8.68 15.37 4.07
CA GLN A 65 9.52 14.20 4.31
C GLN A 65 10.44 13.85 3.13
N GLN A 66 10.35 14.57 2.00
CA GLN A 66 11.18 14.35 0.81
C GLN A 66 12.68 14.32 1.10
N ARG A 67 13.17 15.17 2.01
CA ARG A 67 14.59 15.21 2.40
C ARG A 67 15.08 13.92 3.07
N MET A 68 14.16 13.08 3.55
CA MET A 68 14.44 11.79 4.18
C MET A 68 14.28 10.61 3.20
N ASN A 69 14.26 10.88 1.89
CA ASN A 69 13.99 9.89 0.83
C ASN A 69 12.63 9.20 0.96
N ILE A 70 11.66 9.89 1.58
CA ILE A 70 10.26 9.46 1.62
C ILE A 70 9.56 10.04 0.39
N GLU A 71 8.85 9.18 -0.33
CA GLU A 71 8.10 9.52 -1.52
C GLU A 71 6.67 8.98 -1.42
N CYS A 72 5.77 9.56 -2.20
CA CYS A 72 4.42 9.02 -2.30
C CYS A 72 4.42 7.79 -3.20
N CYS A 73 3.95 6.68 -2.64
CA CYS A 73 3.82 5.40 -3.34
C CYS A 73 2.34 5.04 -3.48
N TYR A 74 1.90 4.77 -4.70
CA TYR A 74 0.53 4.37 -5.00
C TYR A 74 0.34 2.88 -4.78
N SER A 75 -0.80 2.46 -4.24
CA SER A 75 -1.13 1.03 -4.09
C SER A 75 -1.25 0.29 -5.43
N LEU A 76 -1.48 1.02 -6.52
CA LEU A 76 -1.56 0.51 -7.89
C LEU A 76 -0.75 1.42 -8.80
N PRO A 77 -0.19 0.89 -9.90
CA PRO A 77 0.43 1.73 -10.93
C PRO A 77 -0.53 2.81 -11.43
N LEU A 78 -0.03 4.01 -11.73
CA LEU A 78 -0.84 5.10 -12.26
C LEU A 78 -1.55 4.73 -13.58
N SER A 79 -0.97 3.80 -14.34
CA SER A 79 -1.54 3.28 -15.58
C SER A 79 -2.62 2.21 -15.38
N GLU A 80 -2.91 1.78 -14.15
CA GLU A 80 -3.91 0.75 -13.87
C GLU A 80 -5.32 1.30 -14.11
N ASN A 81 -5.95 0.77 -15.14
CA ASN A 81 -7.27 1.16 -15.63
C ASN A 81 -8.25 -0.02 -15.62
N ARG A 82 -7.95 -1.12 -14.93
CA ARG A 82 -8.91 -2.20 -14.71
C ARG A 82 -9.73 -1.92 -13.45
N CYS A 83 -11.04 -1.84 -13.62
CA CYS A 83 -12.04 -1.67 -12.58
C CYS A 83 -11.82 -2.62 -11.41
N HIS A 84 -11.68 -3.91 -11.70
CA HIS A 84 -11.55 -4.93 -10.66
C HIS A 84 -10.25 -4.79 -9.85
N ARG A 85 -9.17 -4.32 -10.49
CA ARG A 85 -7.89 -4.08 -9.79
C ARG A 85 -7.96 -2.86 -8.88
N ARG A 86 -8.80 -1.89 -9.20
CA ARG A 86 -9.07 -0.71 -8.37
C ARG A 86 -10.13 -0.98 -7.28
N GLY A 87 -10.52 -2.24 -7.08
CA GLY A 87 -11.54 -2.63 -6.10
C GLY A 87 -12.96 -2.18 -6.49
N GLY A 88 -13.20 -1.98 -7.78
CA GLY A 88 -14.50 -1.70 -8.34
C GLY A 88 -15.23 -2.93 -8.86
N LEU A 89 -16.48 -2.71 -9.22
CA LEU A 89 -17.35 -3.68 -9.88
C LEU A 89 -17.87 -3.07 -11.19
N CYS A 90 -17.72 -3.83 -12.28
CA CYS A 90 -18.43 -3.55 -13.53
C CYS A 90 -19.90 -3.89 -13.32
N MET A 91 -20.76 -2.90 -13.55
CA MET A 91 -22.20 -3.00 -13.36
C MET A 91 -22.91 -2.40 -14.56
N ASP A 92 -24.14 -2.84 -14.82
CA ASP A 92 -24.95 -2.33 -15.92
C ASP A 92 -25.00 -0.80 -15.93
N ARG A 93 -25.04 -0.21 -17.13
CA ARG A 93 -25.03 1.25 -17.30
C ARG A 93 -26.14 1.97 -16.54
N ASP A 94 -27.29 1.31 -16.38
CA ASP A 94 -28.48 1.84 -15.68
C ASP A 94 -28.46 1.59 -14.17
N ALA A 95 -27.56 0.75 -13.65
CA ALA A 95 -27.45 0.47 -12.22
C ALA A 95 -27.04 1.72 -11.44
N THR A 96 -27.48 1.86 -10.18
CA THR A 96 -27.14 3.05 -9.37
C THR A 96 -25.67 3.01 -8.96
N CYS A 97 -24.90 4.04 -9.36
CA CYS A 97 -23.55 4.30 -8.87
C CYS A 97 -23.40 5.81 -8.63
N PRO A 98 -23.05 6.26 -7.41
CA PRO A 98 -22.79 7.67 -7.14
C PRO A 98 -21.69 8.22 -8.06
N GLU A 99 -21.87 9.43 -8.56
CA GLU A 99 -20.92 10.04 -9.50
C GLU A 99 -19.49 10.09 -8.96
N LYS A 100 -19.34 10.31 -7.65
CA LYS A 100 -18.04 10.32 -6.94
C LYS A 100 -17.30 8.97 -6.94
N LEU A 101 -18.00 7.86 -7.21
CA LEU A 101 -17.44 6.50 -7.25
C LEU A 101 -17.29 5.98 -8.68
N LEU A 102 -17.71 6.76 -9.68
CA LEU A 102 -17.66 6.36 -11.07
C LEU A 102 -16.24 6.51 -11.63
N PHE A 103 -15.66 5.40 -12.12
CA PHE A 103 -14.37 5.42 -12.81
C PHE A 103 -14.59 5.22 -14.32
N LYS A 104 -14.41 6.28 -15.10
CA LYS A 104 -14.80 6.30 -16.53
C LYS A 104 -13.73 5.73 -17.45
N GLU A 105 -12.50 5.64 -16.96
CA GLU A 105 -11.32 5.20 -17.70
C GLU A 105 -11.16 3.66 -17.70
N ALA A 106 -12.11 2.93 -17.10
CA ALA A 106 -12.10 1.48 -17.01
C ALA A 106 -12.03 0.81 -18.39
N ARG A 107 -11.16 -0.20 -18.55
CA ARG A 107 -10.97 -0.93 -19.83
C ARG A 107 -11.37 -2.40 -19.80
N ASP A 108 -11.73 -2.91 -18.63
CA ASP A 108 -12.12 -4.31 -18.37
C ASP A 108 -13.63 -4.49 -18.18
N CYS A 109 -14.43 -3.43 -18.27
CA CYS A 109 -15.89 -3.53 -18.32
C CYS A 109 -16.38 -3.65 -19.76
N GLU A 110 -17.50 -4.33 -19.96
CA GLU A 110 -18.15 -4.46 -21.27
C GLU A 110 -18.71 -3.11 -21.77
N VAL A 111 -19.03 -3.02 -23.06
CA VAL A 111 -19.50 -1.77 -23.71
C VAL A 111 -20.74 -1.16 -23.04
N ASN A 112 -21.61 -1.99 -22.46
CA ASN A 112 -22.85 -1.57 -21.79
C ASN A 112 -22.73 -1.56 -20.25
N GLU A 113 -21.51 -1.61 -19.72
CA GLU A 113 -21.24 -1.55 -18.30
C GLU A 113 -20.50 -0.26 -17.91
N LYS A 114 -20.46 0.01 -16.62
CA LYS A 114 -19.67 1.08 -16.02
C LYS A 114 -18.95 0.57 -14.77
N CYS A 115 -17.77 1.11 -14.50
CA CYS A 115 -17.03 0.78 -13.29
C CYS A 115 -17.47 1.66 -12.12
N CYS A 116 -17.93 1.02 -11.03
CA CYS A 116 -18.20 1.67 -9.77
C CYS A 116 -17.20 1.20 -8.71
N ILE A 117 -16.43 2.13 -8.14
CA ILE A 117 -15.44 1.83 -7.09
C ILE A 117 -16.16 1.57 -5.77
N LEU A 118 -15.95 0.38 -5.19
CA LEU A 118 -16.66 -0.07 -3.99
C LEU A 118 -15.85 0.08 -2.70
N VAL A 119 -14.52 0.21 -2.82
CA VAL A 119 -13.61 0.44 -1.70
C VAL A 119 -13.10 1.87 -1.75
N HIS A 120 -13.28 2.60 -0.64
CA HIS A 120 -12.78 3.96 -0.45
C HIS A 120 -11.80 3.99 0.70
#